data_AF-A0A8S8XCG7-F1
#
_entry.id   AF-A0A8S8XCG7-F1
#
_cell.length_a   1.000
_cell.length_b   1.000
_cell.length_c   1.000
_cell.angle_alpha   90.00
_cell.angle_beta   90.00
_cell.angle_gamma   90.00
#
_symmetry.space_group_name_H-M   'P 1'
#
loop_
_entity.id
_entity.type
_entity.pdbx_description
1 polymer ?
#
loop_
_entity_poly.entity_id
_entity_poly.type
_entity_poly.pdbx_seq_one_letter_code
_entity_poly.pdbx_strand_id
1 'polypeptide(L)'
;MPRILLLASLLLVSSAAVADEDAIKLKAGPGHDQVLQNCAVCHSLDYVRMNATFMTPQVWDAEVQKMIKAYGAPIEAGDAKIITDYLATQYGVPAPAPAPAKAGN
;
A
#
# COMPACT_ATOMS: atom_id res chain seq x y z
N MET A 1 -6.50 -70.95 -4.97
CA MET A 1 -7.40 -69.78 -5.06
C MET A 1 -7.68 -69.26 -3.64
N PRO A 2 -7.31 -68.02 -3.29
CA PRO A 2 -8.33 -66.98 -3.25
C PRO A 2 -7.88 -65.55 -3.63
N ARG A 3 -8.80 -64.88 -4.35
CA ARG A 3 -9.26 -63.50 -4.16
C ARG A 3 -8.21 -62.39 -4.13
N ILE A 4 -7.88 -61.92 -5.33
CA ILE A 4 -7.36 -60.57 -5.58
C ILE A 4 -8.40 -59.56 -5.08
N LEU A 5 -8.09 -58.86 -3.99
CA LEU A 5 -8.83 -57.68 -3.54
C LEU A 5 -8.24 -56.46 -4.24
N LEU A 6 -8.96 -55.96 -5.25
CA LEU A 6 -8.70 -54.67 -5.89
C LEU A 6 -9.12 -53.55 -4.91
N LEU A 7 -8.16 -52.93 -4.23
CA LEU A 7 -8.37 -51.63 -3.60
C LEU A 7 -8.15 -50.55 -4.65
N ALA A 8 -9.24 -49.94 -5.14
CA ALA A 8 -9.20 -48.76 -5.97
C ALA A 8 -8.74 -47.55 -5.14
N SER A 9 -7.51 -47.09 -5.37
CA SER A 9 -6.98 -45.87 -4.75
C SER A 9 -7.59 -44.63 -5.40
N LEU A 10 -8.49 -43.96 -4.69
CA LEU A 10 -8.98 -42.63 -5.08
C LEU A 10 -7.88 -41.60 -4.79
N LEU A 11 -7.11 -41.23 -5.81
CA LEU A 11 -6.19 -40.10 -5.74
C LEU A 11 -7.02 -38.80 -5.81
N LEU A 12 -7.31 -38.22 -4.65
CA LEU A 12 -7.78 -36.84 -4.55
C LEU A 12 -6.64 -35.92 -5.00
N VAL A 13 -6.68 -35.47 -6.25
CA VAL A 13 -5.79 -34.41 -6.73
C VAL A 13 -6.27 -33.11 -6.10
N SER A 14 -5.64 -32.71 -5.00
CA SER A 14 -5.81 -31.37 -4.45
C SER A 14 -5.20 -30.37 -5.42
N SER A 15 -6.03 -29.67 -6.20
CA SER A 15 -5.59 -28.50 -6.95
C SER A 15 -5.14 -27.44 -5.94
N ALA A 16 -3.84 -27.17 -5.87
CA ALA A 16 -3.35 -25.98 -5.20
C ALA A 16 -3.87 -24.77 -5.99
N ALA A 17 -4.77 -24.00 -5.39
CA ALA A 17 -5.11 -22.68 -5.91
C ALA A 17 -3.84 -21.82 -5.79
N VAL A 18 -3.19 -21.54 -6.91
CA VAL A 18 -2.15 -20.52 -6.97
C VAL A 18 -2.84 -19.17 -6.92
N ALA A 19 -2.71 -18.48 -5.79
CA ALA A 19 -3.04 -17.06 -5.71
C ALA A 19 -1.96 -16.30 -6.50
N ASP A 20 -2.37 -15.62 -7.55
CA ASP A 20 -1.52 -14.69 -8.30
C ASP A 20 -1.37 -13.42 -7.45
N GLU A 21 -0.48 -13.45 -6.45
CA GLU A 21 -0.13 -12.27 -5.68
C GLU A 21 0.86 -11.44 -6.49
N ASP A 22 0.32 -10.72 -7.47
CA ASP A 22 1.08 -9.77 -8.28
C ASP A 22 1.66 -8.69 -7.35
N ALA A 23 2.99 -8.70 -7.16
CA ALA A 23 3.65 -7.77 -6.27
C ALA A 23 3.34 -6.31 -6.68
N ILE A 24 2.89 -5.50 -5.73
CA ILE A 24 2.53 -4.09 -5.97
C ILE A 24 3.75 -3.28 -6.39
N LYS A 25 3.83 -2.97 -7.70
CA LYS A 25 4.90 -2.15 -8.29
C LYS A 25 4.62 -0.66 -8.19
N LEU A 26 5.17 0.02 -7.18
CA LEU A 26 5.05 1.46 -7.09
C LEU A 26 5.63 2.18 -8.34
N LYS A 27 5.15 3.39 -8.64
CA LYS A 27 5.62 4.21 -9.77
C LYS A 27 7.10 4.55 -9.54
N ALA A 28 7.93 4.43 -10.56
CA ALA A 28 9.32 4.84 -10.43
C ALA A 28 9.41 6.36 -10.15
N GLY A 29 10.34 6.77 -9.28
CA GLY A 29 10.59 8.18 -8.99
C GLY A 29 11.48 8.38 -7.75
N PRO A 30 12.01 9.60 -7.54
CA PRO A 30 12.79 9.92 -6.35
C PRO A 30 11.95 9.69 -5.08
N GLY A 31 12.48 8.90 -4.14
CA GLY A 31 11.76 8.51 -2.91
C GLY A 31 11.03 7.18 -2.97
N HIS A 32 11.01 6.51 -4.12
CA HIS A 32 10.42 5.17 -4.29
C HIS A 32 10.97 4.16 -3.27
N ASP A 33 12.29 4.09 -3.14
CA ASP A 33 12.93 3.09 -2.29
C ASP A 33 12.68 3.35 -0.81
N GLN A 34 12.54 4.61 -0.40
CA GLN A 34 12.17 4.99 0.96
C GLN A 34 10.75 4.48 1.30
N VAL A 35 9.80 4.56 0.37
CA VAL A 35 8.45 3.98 0.57
C VAL A 35 8.53 2.46 0.69
N LEU A 36 9.26 1.79 -0.20
CA LEU A 36 9.42 0.33 -0.12
C LEU A 36 10.02 -0.13 1.21
N GLN A 37 11.03 0.57 1.70
CA GLN A 37 11.74 0.22 2.93
C GLN A 37 10.92 0.49 4.19
N ASN A 38 10.10 1.56 4.20
CA ASN A 38 9.44 2.01 5.43
C ASN A 38 7.96 1.63 5.51
N CYS A 39 7.23 1.52 4.40
CA CYS A 39 5.77 1.42 4.41
C CYS A 39 5.24 -0.01 4.30
N ALA A 40 6.05 -0.96 3.86
CA ALA A 40 5.67 -2.38 3.75
C ALA A 40 5.84 -3.17 5.06
N VAL A 41 6.24 -2.51 6.16
CA VAL A 41 6.57 -3.15 7.44
C VAL A 41 5.30 -3.61 8.18
N CYS A 42 4.21 -2.85 8.07
CA CYS A 42 2.99 -3.08 8.86
C CYS A 42 1.75 -3.40 8.02
N HIS A 43 1.74 -3.06 6.73
CA HIS A 43 0.61 -3.28 5.82
C HIS A 43 1.06 -3.34 4.36
N SER A 44 0.15 -3.76 3.46
CA SER A 44 0.40 -3.73 2.01
C SER A 44 0.58 -2.30 1.48
N LEU A 45 1.33 -2.16 0.40
CA LEU A 45 1.49 -0.91 -0.36
C LEU A 45 0.29 -0.59 -1.26
N ASP A 46 -0.69 -1.49 -1.36
CA ASP A 46 -1.94 -1.28 -2.11
C ASP A 46 -2.66 0.01 -1.73
N TYR A 47 -2.62 0.36 -0.44
CA TYR A 47 -3.24 1.57 0.07
C TYR A 47 -2.74 2.84 -0.63
N VAL A 48 -1.51 2.86 -1.14
CA VAL A 48 -1.01 4.01 -1.90
C VAL A 48 -1.88 4.25 -3.13
N ARG A 49 -2.13 3.21 -3.93
CA ARG A 49 -2.93 3.32 -5.16
C ARG A 49 -4.42 3.47 -4.87
N MET A 50 -4.93 2.73 -3.89
CA MET A 50 -6.35 2.75 -3.53
C MET A 50 -6.81 4.13 -3.07
N ASN A 51 -5.94 4.88 -2.37
CA ASN A 51 -6.29 6.20 -1.85
C ASN A 51 -5.90 7.35 -2.80
N ALA A 52 -5.02 7.13 -3.77
CA ALA A 52 -4.43 8.18 -4.62
C ALA A 52 -5.46 9.11 -5.30
N THR A 53 -6.66 8.63 -5.61
CA THR A 53 -7.68 9.40 -6.34
C THR A 53 -8.21 10.62 -5.59
N PHE A 54 -7.97 10.73 -4.29
CA PHE A 54 -8.43 11.84 -3.44
C PHE A 54 -7.34 12.41 -2.51
N MET A 55 -6.10 11.99 -2.67
CA MET A 55 -5.01 12.40 -1.79
C MET A 55 -4.31 13.65 -2.35
N THR A 56 -4.50 14.80 -1.71
CA THR A 56 -3.69 16.00 -2.01
C THR A 56 -2.31 15.88 -1.32
N PRO A 57 -1.32 16.72 -1.67
CA PRO A 57 -0.03 16.73 -0.97
C PRO A 57 -0.17 16.88 0.55
N GLN A 58 -1.10 17.72 1.01
CA GLN A 58 -1.36 17.93 2.43
C GLN A 58 -1.98 16.69 3.11
N VAL A 59 -2.83 15.96 2.40
CA VAL A 59 -3.44 14.74 2.94
C VAL A 59 -2.41 13.61 3.00
N TRP A 60 -1.54 13.48 1.99
CA TRP A 60 -0.42 12.53 2.05
C TRP A 60 0.51 12.80 3.23
N ASP A 61 0.87 14.06 3.45
CA ASP A 61 1.66 14.45 4.63
C ASP A 61 0.97 14.05 5.94
N ALA A 62 -0.31 14.39 6.08
CA ALA A 62 -1.08 14.04 7.27
C ALA A 62 -1.15 12.52 7.51
N GLU A 63 -1.35 11.71 6.47
CA GLU A 63 -1.41 10.25 6.61
C GLU A 63 -0.05 9.65 6.97
N VAL A 64 1.06 10.12 6.40
CA VAL A 64 2.41 9.69 6.81
C VAL A 64 2.70 10.08 8.25
N GLN A 65 2.35 11.30 8.65
CA GLN A 65 2.47 11.75 10.04
C GLN A 65 1.60 10.91 11.00
N LYS A 66 0.44 10.46 10.56
CA LYS A 66 -0.42 9.55 11.32
C LYS A 66 0.22 8.17 11.47
N MET A 67 0.86 7.63 10.42
CA MET A 67 1.63 6.38 10.52
C MET A 67 2.71 6.47 11.61
N ILE A 68 3.43 7.59 11.65
CA ILE A 68 4.49 7.82 12.63
C ILE A 68 3.90 7.99 14.04
N LYS A 69 2.97 8.93 14.21
CA LYS A 69 2.54 9.41 15.55
C LYS A 69 1.48 8.52 16.20
N ALA A 70 0.53 8.02 15.42
CA ALA A 70 -0.58 7.24 15.95
C ALA A 70 -0.32 5.73 15.89
N TYR A 71 0.36 5.26 14.84
CA TYR A 71 0.63 3.84 14.64
C TYR A 71 2.08 3.43 14.97
N GLY A 72 2.96 4.39 15.29
CA GLY A 72 4.31 4.11 15.76
C GLY A 72 5.27 3.63 14.68
N ALA A 73 5.02 3.96 13.41
CA ALA A 73 5.93 3.59 12.32
C ALA A 73 7.33 4.18 12.56
N PRO A 74 8.41 3.38 12.51
CA PRO A 74 9.77 3.81 12.82
C PRO A 74 10.40 4.53 11.62
N ILE A 75 9.83 5.67 11.23
CA ILE A 75 10.28 6.48 10.09
C ILE A 75 11.00 7.72 10.61
N GLU A 76 12.26 7.88 10.22
CA GLU A 76 13.06 9.05 10.56
C GLU A 76 12.56 10.33 9.85
N ALA A 77 12.75 11.50 10.46
CA ALA A 77 12.21 12.75 9.95
C ALA A 77 12.68 13.10 8.52
N GLY A 78 13.92 12.74 8.17
CA GLY A 78 14.46 12.92 6.82
C GLY A 78 13.74 12.07 5.78
N ASP A 79 13.48 10.81 6.09
CA ASP A 79 12.78 9.88 5.21
C ASP A 79 11.29 10.21 5.12
N ALA A 80 10.67 10.67 6.21
CA ALA A 80 9.28 11.10 6.21
C ALA A 80 9.02 12.17 5.14
N LYS A 81 9.91 13.16 5.02
CA LYS A 81 9.79 14.19 3.97
C LYS A 81 9.95 13.61 2.56
N ILE A 82 10.92 12.72 2.36
CA ILE A 82 11.16 12.10 1.05
C ILE A 82 9.94 11.26 0.63
N ILE A 83 9.36 10.54 1.57
CA ILE A 83 8.16 9.72 1.38
C ILE A 83 6.96 10.60 1.01
N THR A 84 6.71 11.68 1.76
CA THR A 84 5.55 12.55 1.47
C THR A 84 5.68 13.26 0.13
N ASP A 85 6.88 13.73 -0.23
CA ASP A 85 7.17 14.32 -1.54
C ASP A 85 6.95 13.32 -2.68
N TYR A 86 7.41 12.07 -2.51
CA TYR A 86 7.19 11.00 -3.49
C TYR A 86 5.70 10.69 -3.66
N LEU A 87 4.97 10.49 -2.56
CA LEU A 87 3.54 10.17 -2.59
C LEU A 87 2.74 11.32 -3.23
N ALA A 88 3.04 12.57 -2.89
CA ALA A 88 2.43 13.73 -3.50
C ALA A 88 2.73 13.85 -5.00
N THR A 89 3.99 13.61 -5.42
CA THR A 89 4.40 13.76 -6.82
C THR A 89 3.86 12.63 -7.70
N GLN A 90 3.92 11.39 -7.22
CA GLN A 90 3.56 10.21 -8.01
C GLN A 90 2.08 9.84 -7.88
N TYR A 91 1.44 10.17 -6.75
CA TYR A 91 0.09 9.73 -6.38
C TYR A 91 -0.79 10.83 -5.82
N GLY A 92 -0.40 12.10 -5.94
CA GLY A 92 -1.21 13.23 -5.51
C GLY A 92 -2.21 13.68 -6.57
N VAL A 93 -3.35 14.18 -6.11
CA VAL A 93 -4.24 15.05 -6.92
C VAL A 93 -3.98 16.52 -6.57
N PRO A 94 -4.24 17.46 -7.49
CA PRO A 94 -4.15 18.88 -7.18
C PRO A 94 -4.98 19.23 -5.95
N ALA A 95 -4.42 20.05 -5.06
CA ALA A 95 -5.20 20.58 -3.96
C ALA A 95 -6.38 21.39 -4.53
N PRO A 96 -7.58 21.28 -3.94
CA PRO A 96 -8.67 22.17 -4.26
C PRO A 96 -8.20 23.62 -4.14
N ALA A 97 -8.68 24.49 -5.05
CA ALA A 97 -8.47 25.91 -4.88
C ALA A 97 -8.91 26.31 -3.46
N PRO A 98 -8.18 27.20 -2.77
CA PRO A 98 -8.59 27.69 -1.47
C PRO A 98 -10.04 28.15 -1.54
N ALA A 99 -10.89 27.65 -0.63
CA ALA A 99 -12.24 28.17 -0.53
C ALA A 99 -12.16 29.68 -0.31
N PRO A 100 -13.06 30.49 -0.93
CA PRO A 100 -13.09 31.91 -0.65
C PRO A 100 -13.24 32.10 0.85
N ALA A 101 -12.40 32.94 1.44
CA ALA A 101 -12.44 33.23 2.86
C ALA A 101 -13.89 33.58 3.22
N LYS A 102 -14.47 32.88 4.20
CA LYS A 102 -15.77 33.28 4.74
C LYS A 102 -15.61 34.71 5.24
N ALA A 103 -16.36 35.65 4.67
CA ALA A 103 -16.49 36.99 5.23
C ALA A 103 -16.94 36.82 6.68
N GLY A 104 -16.12 37.30 7.62
CA GLY A 104 -16.44 37.26 9.05
C GLY A 104 -17.71 38.05 9.31
N ASN A 105 -18.57 37.51 10.18
CA ASN A 105 -19.70 38.24 10.77
C ASN A 105 -19.23 39.04 11.98
#